data_AF-A0A1G1H666-F1
#
_entry.id   AF-A0A1G1H666-F1
#
_cell.length_a   1.000
_cell.length_b   1.000
_cell.length_c   1.000
_cell.angle_alpha   90.00
_cell.angle_beta   90.00
_cell.angle_gamma   90.00
#
_symmetry.space_group_name_H-M   'P 1'
#
loop_
_entity.id
_entity.type
_entity.pdbx_description
1 polymer ?
#
loop_
_entity_poly.entity_id
_entity_poly.type
_entity_poly.pdbx_seq_one_letter_code
_entity_poly.pdbx_strand_id
1 'polypeptide(L)'
;MVFMLNGRQCQLSKEEVEKTMVGVQPIKGRHYFVNVNGEKYPVTQVLFLSLRKQYAGISLVDINNNIAKNILSQIGFEIIEEK
;
A
#
# COMPACT_ATOMS: atom_id res chain seq x y z
N MET A 1 1.31 -8.60 -8.99
CA MET A 1 2.26 -7.76 -9.75
C MET A 1 3.67 -7.95 -9.20
N VAL A 2 4.66 -8.01 -10.08
CA VAL A 2 6.09 -7.97 -9.70
C VAL A 2 6.66 -6.60 -10.08
N PHE A 3 7.39 -5.95 -9.18
CA PHE A 3 8.00 -4.64 -9.39
C PHE A 3 9.33 -4.50 -8.66
N MET A 4 10.13 -3.50 -9.01
CA MET A 4 11.37 -3.18 -8.31
C MET A 4 11.14 -2.00 -7.36
N LEU A 5 11.49 -2.16 -6.09
CA LEU A 5 11.48 -1.10 -5.09
C LEU A 5 12.86 -1.04 -4.44
N ASN A 6 13.56 0.09 -4.58
CA ASN A 6 14.92 0.30 -4.04
C ASN A 6 15.91 -0.83 -4.37
N GLY A 7 15.91 -1.28 -5.64
CA GLY A 7 16.80 -2.35 -6.09
C GLY A 7 16.38 -3.76 -5.63
N ARG A 8 15.22 -3.91 -4.98
CA ARG A 8 14.68 -5.20 -4.56
C ARG A 8 13.48 -5.58 -5.41
N GLN A 9 13.40 -6.85 -5.79
CA GLN A 9 12.24 -7.40 -6.46
C GLN A 9 11.13 -7.66 -5.44
N CYS A 10 10.01 -6.98 -5.62
CA CYS A 10 8.81 -7.08 -4.81
C CYS A 10 7.69 -7.77 -5.58
N GLN A 11 6.91 -8.62 -4.89
CA GLN A 11 5.71 -9.22 -5.45
C GLN A 11 4.51 -8.89 -4.56
N LEU A 12 3.50 -8.23 -5.13
CA LEU A 12 2.29 -7.87 -4.41
C LEU A 12 1.04 -8.18 -5.24
N SER A 13 0.08 -8.87 -4.64
CA SER A 13 -1.26 -9.09 -5.20
C SER A 13 -2.33 -8.36 -4.40
N LYS A 14 -3.50 -8.14 -5.02
CA LYS A 14 -4.65 -7.53 -4.35
C LYS A 14 -5.11 -8.35 -3.14
N GLU A 15 -5.19 -9.66 -3.29
CA GLU A 15 -5.61 -10.58 -2.23
C GLU A 15 -4.65 -10.56 -1.03
N GLU A 16 -3.34 -10.45 -1.26
CA GLU A 16 -2.36 -10.33 -0.18
C GLU A 16 -2.49 -9.01 0.58
N VAL A 17 -2.78 -7.92 -0.12
CA VAL A 17 -3.09 -6.62 0.51
C VAL A 17 -4.34 -6.74 1.37
N GLU A 18 -5.44 -7.25 0.81
CA GLU A 18 -6.71 -7.41 1.53
C GLU A 18 -6.53 -8.27 2.79
N LYS A 19 -5.80 -9.39 2.70
CA LYS A 19 -5.46 -10.24 3.85
C LYS A 19 -4.58 -9.55 4.89
N THR A 20 -3.62 -8.74 4.46
CA THR A 20 -2.69 -8.05 5.37
C THR A 20 -3.37 -6.92 6.11
N MET A 21 -4.37 -6.29 5.51
CA MET A 21 -5.12 -5.17 6.10
C MET A 21 -6.24 -5.62 7.04
N VAL A 22 -6.55 -6.92 7.14
CA VAL A 22 -7.55 -7.43 8.09
C VAL A 22 -7.14 -7.07 9.53
N GLY A 23 -8.02 -6.36 10.24
CA GLY A 23 -7.81 -5.95 11.63
C GLY A 23 -6.82 -4.78 11.81
N VAL A 24 -6.35 -4.18 10.72
CA VAL A 24 -5.50 -2.98 10.76
C VAL A 24 -6.37 -1.74 10.87
N GLN A 25 -6.03 -0.82 11.78
CA GLN A 25 -6.74 0.46 11.89
C GLN A 25 -6.16 1.51 10.91
N PRO A 26 -7.02 2.26 10.17
CA PRO A 26 -6.57 3.36 9.34
C PRO A 26 -5.91 4.49 10.13
N ILE A 27 -4.77 4.98 9.65
CA ILE A 27 -4.15 6.20 10.19
C ILE A 27 -4.77 7.45 9.57
N LYS A 28 -4.87 8.53 10.34
CA LYS A 28 -5.42 9.83 9.90
C LYS A 28 -4.33 10.76 9.37
N GLY A 29 -4.73 11.84 8.68
CA GLY A 29 -3.85 12.95 8.29
C GLY A 29 -3.08 12.74 6.98
N ARG A 30 -3.66 12.03 6.01
CA ARG A 30 -3.08 11.82 4.67
C ARG A 30 -4.06 12.29 3.59
N HIS A 31 -3.56 12.51 2.37
CA HIS A 31 -4.35 13.05 1.25
C HIS A 31 -4.82 11.98 0.25
N TYR A 32 -4.17 10.82 0.24
CA TYR A 32 -4.43 9.75 -0.73
C TYR A 32 -4.83 8.48 -0.01
N PHE A 33 -5.96 7.92 -0.41
CA PHE A 33 -6.58 6.75 0.20
C PHE A 33 -6.92 5.67 -0.82
N VAL A 34 -7.10 4.45 -0.34
CA VAL A 34 -7.70 3.32 -1.06
C VAL A 34 -8.75 2.67 -0.17
N ASN A 35 -9.79 2.11 -0.78
CA ASN A 35 -10.74 1.27 -0.08
C ASN A 35 -10.20 -0.17 -0.05
N VAL A 36 -10.01 -0.71 1.16
CA VAL A 36 -9.63 -2.11 1.38
C VAL A 36 -10.64 -2.70 2.35
N ASN A 37 -11.33 -3.77 1.95
CA ASN A 37 -12.36 -4.44 2.76
C ASN A 37 -13.49 -3.53 3.30
N GLY A 38 -13.81 -2.43 2.60
CA GLY A 38 -14.86 -1.49 3.00
C GLY A 38 -14.36 -0.33 3.88
N GLU A 39 -13.08 -0.32 4.27
CA GLU A 39 -12.46 0.75 5.05
C GLU A 39 -11.51 1.59 4.20
N LYS A 40 -11.45 2.90 4.47
CA LYS A 40 -10.54 3.84 3.79
C LYS A 40 -9.18 3.84 4.49
N TYR A 41 -8.13 3.50 3.75
CA TYR A 41 -6.75 3.51 4.26
C TYR A 41 -5.85 4.41 3.43
N PRO A 42 -4.89 5.12 4.05
CA PRO A 42 -3.86 5.83 3.30
C PRO A 42 -3.03 4.90 2.42
N VAL A 43 -2.76 5.33 1.19
CA VAL A 43 -2.00 4.52 0.20
C VAL A 43 -0.63 4.08 0.73
N THR A 44 0.06 4.95 1.47
CA THR A 44 1.38 4.66 2.02
C THR A 44 1.33 3.66 3.16
N GLN A 45 0.28 3.69 3.99
CA GLN A 45 0.08 2.71 5.06
C GLN A 45 -0.14 1.31 4.46
N VAL A 46 -1.02 1.21 3.47
CA VAL A 46 -1.36 -0.07 2.82
C VAL A 46 -0.14 -0.69 2.19
N LEU A 47 0.60 0.08 1.38
CA LEU A 47 1.80 -0.42 0.72
C LEU A 47 2.88 -0.82 1.74
N PHE A 48 3.11 0.00 2.77
CA PHE A 48 4.11 -0.28 3.79
C PHE A 48 3.82 -1.57 4.56
N LEU A 49 2.59 -1.74 5.06
CA LEU A 49 2.24 -2.93 5.84
C LEU A 49 2.28 -4.20 4.99
N SER A 50 1.81 -4.10 3.75
CA SER A 50 1.83 -5.23 2.81
C SER A 50 3.26 -5.68 2.49
N LEU A 51 4.17 -4.73 2.29
CA LEU A 51 5.57 -5.03 1.98
C LEU A 51 6.41 -5.40 3.21
N ARG A 52 6.14 -4.82 4.37
CA ARG A 52 6.87 -5.12 5.62
C ARG A 52 6.75 -6.59 6.02
N LYS A 53 5.62 -7.23 5.71
CA LYS A 53 5.40 -8.66 5.98
C LYS A 53 6.28 -9.56 5.10
N GLN A 54 6.60 -9.13 3.89
CA GLN A 54 7.40 -9.89 2.93
C GLN A 54 8.89 -9.55 2.99
N TYR A 55 9.24 -8.32 3.34
CA TYR A 55 10.61 -7.82 3.26
C TYR A 55 11.02 -7.11 4.55
N ALA A 56 11.90 -7.77 5.31
CA ALA A 56 12.57 -7.14 6.44
C ALA A 56 13.44 -5.96 5.94
N GLY A 57 13.27 -4.80 6.59
CA GLY A 57 14.08 -3.61 6.35
C GLY A 57 13.52 -2.58 5.36
N ILE A 58 12.27 -2.72 4.89
CA ILE A 58 11.57 -1.59 4.24
C ILE A 58 11.16 -0.58 5.31
N SER A 59 11.49 0.68 5.09
CA SER A 59 11.11 1.80 5.94
C SER A 59 10.03 2.66 5.29
N LEU A 60 9.29 3.43 6.08
CA LEU A 60 8.30 4.38 5.55
C LEU A 60 8.93 5.45 4.65
N VAL A 61 10.22 5.75 4.83
CA VAL A 61 10.94 6.72 3.98
C VAL A 61 11.16 6.21 2.55
N ASP A 62 11.10 4.90 2.36
CA ASP A 62 11.23 4.26 1.05
C ASP A 62 9.93 4.34 0.23
N ILE A 63 8.82 4.73 0.86
CA ILE A 63 7.48 4.70 0.28
C ILE A 63 6.94 6.12 0.17
N ASN A 64 6.86 6.61 -1.06
CA ASN A 64 6.20 7.88 -1.36
C ASN A 64 4.78 7.66 -1.91
N ASN A 65 3.96 8.72 -1.89
CA ASN A 65 2.58 8.67 -2.37
C ASN A 65 2.48 8.24 -3.85
N ASN A 66 3.41 8.66 -4.70
CA ASN A 66 3.35 8.35 -6.14
C ASN A 66 3.62 6.88 -6.42
N ILE A 67 4.64 6.30 -5.77
CA ILE A 67 4.95 4.87 -5.80
C ILE A 67 3.76 4.08 -5.27
N ALA A 68 3.21 4.47 -4.13
CA ALA A 68 2.07 3.80 -3.52
C ALA A 68 0.83 3.82 -4.43
N LYS A 69 0.48 4.98 -5.00
CA LYS A 69 -0.64 5.11 -5.95
C LYS A 69 -0.43 4.23 -7.18
N ASN A 70 0.75 4.28 -7.78
CA ASN A 70 1.04 3.51 -9.00
C ASN A 70 0.91 2.00 -8.74
N ILE A 71 1.57 1.48 -7.71
CA ILE A 71 1.54 0.05 -7.40
C ILE A 71 0.12 -0.40 -7.03
N LEU A 72 -0.55 0.33 -6.13
CA LEU A 72 -1.90 -0.04 -5.68
C LEU A 72 -2.92 0.04 -6.82
N SER A 73 -2.81 1.03 -7.71
CA SER A 73 -3.66 1.13 -8.90
C SER A 73 -3.39 -0.03 -9.87
N GLN A 74 -2.13 -0.40 -10.10
CA GLN A 74 -1.77 -1.51 -10.99
C GLN A 74 -2.22 -2.88 -10.50
N ILE A 75 -2.35 -3.09 -9.18
CA ILE A 75 -2.92 -4.32 -8.63
C ILE A 75 -4.46 -4.26 -8.50
N GLY A 76 -5.10 -3.17 -8.93
CA GLY A 76 -6.55 -3.06 -9.04
C GLY A 76 -7.26 -2.41 -7.84
N PHE A 77 -6.59 -1.53 -7.10
CA PHE A 77 -7.23 -0.63 -6.14
C PHE A 77 -7.58 0.71 -6.78
N GLU A 78 -8.70 1.28 -6.36
CA GLU A 78 -9.11 2.63 -6.73
C GLU A 78 -8.51 3.66 -5.77
N ILE A 79 -7.78 4.63 -6.31
CA ILE A 79 -7.16 5.70 -5.52
C ILE A 79 -8.16 6.85 -5.34
N ILE A 80 -8.41 7.21 -4.10
CA ILE A 80 -9.26 8.34 -3.71
C ILE A 80 -8.35 9.47 -3.22
N GLU A 81 -8.44 10.64 -3.82
CA GLU A 81 -7.75 11.86 -3.38
C GLU A 81 -8.73 12.75 -2.61
N GLU A 82 -8.40 13.10 -1.37
CA GLU A 82 -9.14 14.07 -0.57
C GLU A 82 -8.40 15.43 -0.64
N LYS A 83 -9.13 16.46 -1.10
CA LYS A 83 -8.65 17.85 -1.23
C LYS A 83 -8.73 18.61 0.08
#